data_AF-A0A947JVV7-F1
#
_entry.id   AF-A0A947JVV7-F1
#
_cell.length_a   1.000
_cell.length_b   1.000
_cell.length_c   1.000
_cell.angle_alpha   90.00
_cell.angle_beta   90.00
_cell.angle_gamma   90.00
#
_symmetry.space_group_name_H-M   'P 1'
#
loop_
_entity.id
_entity.type
_entity.pdbx_description
1 polymer ?
#
loop_
_entity_poly.entity_id
_entity_poly.type
_entity_poly.pdbx_seq_one_letter_code
_entity_poly.pdbx_strand_id
1 'polypeptide(L)'
;MRADGPPPAITAFVPPSPQAIIDVEKSFRDAIIRYTLLEEAASSLTADIAALSPQQILLRSQELAQMQQDLANQDDQLIAIMNLAGQEIVNTHFVKGYQHILAKVILSCDQVWEQASLVKKKLLNESTIHRNLDSSCQD
;
A
#
# COMPACT_ATOMS: atom_id res chain seq x y z
N MET A 1 14.35 -30.83 -69.36
CA MET A 1 13.53 -30.41 -68.21
C MET A 1 14.36 -30.60 -66.95
N ARG A 2 14.96 -29.53 -66.41
CA ARG A 2 15.68 -29.53 -65.13
C ARG A 2 14.87 -28.66 -64.18
N ALA A 3 14.37 -29.23 -63.09
CA ALA A 3 13.76 -28.49 -61.99
C ALA A 3 14.85 -28.24 -60.95
N ASP A 4 15.46 -27.06 -61.03
CA ASP A 4 16.40 -26.54 -60.04
C ASP A 4 15.57 -25.62 -59.11
N GLY A 5 15.09 -26.18 -58.00
CA GLY A 5 14.38 -25.44 -56.97
C GLY A 5 15.32 -25.23 -55.78
N PRO A 6 15.45 -24.01 -55.23
CA PRO A 6 16.30 -23.78 -54.07
C PRO A 6 15.74 -24.50 -52.83
N PRO A 7 16.61 -24.96 -51.92
CA PRO A 7 16.16 -25.64 -50.70
C PRO A 7 15.36 -24.69 -49.80
N PRO A 8 14.37 -25.19 -49.04
CA PRO A 8 13.59 -24.36 -48.13
C PRO A 8 14.49 -23.77 -47.05
N ALA A 9 14.30 -22.47 -46.79
CA ALA A 9 14.98 -21.74 -45.73
C ALA A 9 14.71 -22.42 -44.38
N ILE A 10 15.79 -22.81 -43.69
CA ILE A 10 15.74 -23.30 -42.32
C ILE A 10 15.28 -22.11 -41.46
N THR A 11 14.05 -22.16 -40.98
CA THR A 11 13.51 -21.20 -40.02
C THR A 11 14.45 -21.16 -38.83
N ALA A 12 15.17 -20.06 -38.66
CA ALA A 12 16.05 -19.86 -37.52
C ALA A 12 15.25 -20.05 -36.24
N PHE A 13 15.73 -20.96 -35.38
CA PHE A 13 15.23 -21.11 -34.02
C PHE A 13 15.47 -19.78 -33.30
N VAL A 14 14.42 -18.98 -33.15
CA VAL A 14 14.45 -17.77 -32.33
C VAL A 14 14.49 -18.26 -30.89
N PRO A 15 15.59 -18.06 -30.14
CA PRO A 15 15.60 -18.42 -28.72
C PRO A 15 14.51 -17.60 -28.02
N PRO A 16 13.76 -18.18 -27.06
CA PRO A 16 12.82 -17.41 -26.28
C PRO A 16 13.58 -16.26 -25.61
N SER A 17 13.04 -15.04 -25.76
CA SER A 17 13.55 -13.83 -25.11
C SER A 17 13.90 -14.10 -23.65
N PRO A 18 14.96 -13.50 -23.10
CA PRO A 18 15.40 -13.79 -21.73
C PRO A 18 14.23 -13.51 -20.78
N GLN A 19 13.69 -14.59 -20.20
CA GLN A 19 12.74 -14.50 -19.12
C GLN A 19 13.43 -13.70 -18.02
N ALA A 20 12.88 -12.54 -17.66
CA ALA A 20 13.38 -11.76 -16.54
C ALA A 20 13.37 -12.68 -15.32
N ILE A 21 14.55 -13.01 -14.79
CA ILE A 21 14.66 -13.80 -13.57
C ILE A 21 14.12 -12.90 -12.46
N ILE A 22 12.92 -13.21 -11.96
CA ILE A 22 12.31 -12.49 -10.86
C ILE A 22 12.86 -13.07 -9.56
N ASP A 23 13.58 -12.25 -8.81
CA ASP A 23 14.02 -12.58 -7.45
C ASP A 23 12.84 -12.38 -6.49
N VAL A 24 12.17 -13.49 -6.20
CA VAL A 24 11.00 -13.55 -5.31
C VAL A 24 11.33 -12.99 -3.93
N GLU A 25 12.46 -13.38 -3.35
CA GLU A 25 12.88 -12.93 -2.02
C GLU A 25 13.08 -11.41 -1.98
N LYS A 26 13.77 -10.87 -2.99
CA LYS A 26 13.98 -9.42 -3.09
C LYS A 26 12.65 -8.68 -3.20
N SER A 27 11.72 -9.16 -4.02
CA SER A 27 10.39 -8.54 -4.16
C SER A 27 9.61 -8.49 -2.84
N PHE A 28 9.61 -9.58 -2.07
CA PHE A 28 8.97 -9.59 -0.75
C PHE A 28 9.68 -8.67 0.25
N ARG A 29 11.02 -8.63 0.24
CA ARG A 29 11.80 -7.76 1.11
C ARG A 29 11.52 -6.28 0.83
N ASP A 30 11.52 -5.89 -0.45
CA ASP A 30 11.24 -4.52 -0.87
C ASP A 30 9.83 -4.09 -0.47
N ALA A 31 8.85 -5.00 -0.61
CA ALA A 31 7.49 -4.75 -0.16
C ALA A 31 7.39 -4.61 1.37
N ILE A 32 8.03 -5.50 2.14
CA ILE A 32 8.06 -5.43 3.60
C ILE A 32 8.61 -4.08 4.08
N ILE A 33 9.69 -3.60 3.47
CA ILE A 33 10.29 -2.30 3.82
C ILE A 33 9.29 -1.18 3.60
N ARG A 34 8.62 -1.14 2.44
CA ARG A 34 7.66 -0.08 2.14
C ARG A 34 6.41 -0.13 3.01
N TYR A 35 5.89 -1.33 3.30
CA TYR A 35 4.82 -1.51 4.26
C TYR A 35 5.24 -1.09 5.68
N THR A 36 6.50 -1.31 6.05
CA THR A 36 7.04 -0.83 7.34
C THR A 36 7.04 0.70 7.41
N LEU A 37 7.47 1.38 6.34
CA LEU A 37 7.44 2.85 6.28
C LEU A 37 6.01 3.40 6.40
N LEU A 38 5.03 2.74 5.76
CA LEU A 38 3.62 3.12 5.89
C LEU A 38 3.12 2.91 7.33
N GLU A 39 3.50 1.80 7.97
CA GLU A 39 3.15 1.52 9.37
C GLU A 39 3.72 2.56 10.34
N GLU A 40 5.00 2.92 10.16
CA GLU A 40 5.66 3.93 10.98
C GLU A 40 5.01 5.31 10.80
N ALA A 41 4.68 5.68 9.57
CA ALA A 41 4.00 6.93 9.27
C ALA A 41 2.58 6.97 9.87
N ALA A 42 1.82 5.88 9.78
CA ALA A 42 0.48 5.78 10.35
C ALA A 42 0.54 5.81 11.90
N SER A 43 1.49 5.11 12.49
CA SER A 43 1.72 5.09 13.94
C SER A 43 2.13 6.47 14.46
N SER A 44 3.04 7.16 13.76
CA SER A 44 3.43 8.54 14.08
C SER A 44 2.23 9.48 14.01
N LEU A 45 1.43 9.41 12.94
CA LEU A 45 0.22 10.23 12.84
C LEU A 45 -0.74 9.95 13.99
N THR A 46 -0.98 8.69 14.33
CA THR A 46 -1.86 8.29 15.44
C THR A 46 -1.41 8.91 16.76
N ALA A 47 -0.11 8.88 17.05
CA ALA A 47 0.46 9.44 18.28
C ALA A 47 0.29 10.98 18.34
N ASP A 48 0.46 11.66 17.20
CA ASP A 48 0.49 13.12 17.13
C ASP A 48 -0.90 13.73 16.91
N ILE A 49 -1.90 12.94 16.51
CA ILE A 49 -3.18 13.44 15.98
C ILE A 49 -3.95 14.37 16.92
N ALA A 50 -3.81 14.18 18.23
CA ALA A 50 -4.45 15.02 19.24
C ALA A 50 -3.81 16.40 19.38
N ALA A 51 -2.55 16.55 18.97
CA ALA A 51 -1.79 17.80 19.00
C ALA A 51 -1.77 18.53 17.65
N LEU A 52 -2.22 17.87 16.57
CA LEU A 52 -2.24 18.43 15.23
C LEU A 52 -3.50 19.25 14.96
N SER A 53 -3.34 20.30 14.16
CA SER A 53 -4.49 21.02 13.61
C SER A 53 -5.24 20.18 12.57
N PRO A 54 -6.53 20.42 12.33
CA PRO A 54 -7.30 19.68 11.33
C PRO A 54 -6.68 19.68 9.92
N GLN A 55 -6.05 20.81 9.52
CA GLN A 55 -5.35 20.91 8.23
C GLN A 55 -4.11 20.02 8.17
N GLN A 56 -3.35 19.93 9.26
CA GLN A 56 -2.17 19.06 9.35
C GLN A 56 -2.56 17.58 9.35
N ILE A 57 -3.65 17.23 10.04
CA ILE A 57 -4.21 15.86 10.02
C ILE A 57 -4.58 15.50 8.57
N LEU A 58 -5.30 16.37 7.86
CA LEU A 58 -5.69 16.14 6.47
C LEU A 58 -4.48 15.92 5.55
N LEU A 59 -3.45 16.77 5.68
CA LEU A 59 -2.24 16.66 4.88
C LEU A 59 -1.52 15.33 5.11
N ARG A 60 -1.28 14.96 6.37
CA ARG A 60 -0.63 13.70 6.74
C ARG A 60 -1.47 12.48 6.31
N SER A 61 -2.80 12.57 6.38
CA SER A 61 -3.69 11.51 5.87
C SER A 61 -3.62 11.38 4.35
N GLN A 62 -3.43 12.47 3.60
CA GLN A 62 -3.21 12.40 2.14
C GLN A 62 -1.87 11.75 1.82
N GLU A 63 -0.81 12.05 2.58
CA GLU A 63 0.50 11.40 2.42
C GLU A 63 0.39 9.88 2.65
N LEU A 64 -0.34 9.44 3.67
CA LEU A 64 -0.64 8.01 3.91
C LEU A 64 -1.42 7.39 2.75
N ALA A 65 -2.42 8.08 2.22
CA ALA A 65 -3.21 7.59 1.08
C ALA A 65 -2.34 7.44 -0.18
N GLN A 66 -1.42 8.37 -0.43
CA GLN A 66 -0.49 8.28 -1.55
C GLN A 66 0.46 7.09 -1.40
N MET A 67 1.05 6.90 -0.21
CA MET A 67 1.90 5.74 0.07
C MET A 67 1.15 4.41 -0.09
N GLN A 68 -0.12 4.35 0.33
CA GLN A 68 -0.96 3.18 0.14
C GLN A 68 -1.26 2.91 -1.33
N GLN A 69 -1.52 3.96 -2.13
CA GLN A 69 -1.74 3.82 -3.57
C GLN A 69 -0.48 3.33 -4.30
N ASP A 70 0.69 3.81 -3.91
CA ASP A 70 1.96 3.36 -4.46
C ASP A 70 2.22 1.87 -4.15
N LEU A 71 1.82 1.42 -2.96
CA LEU A 71 1.88 0.02 -2.54
C LEU A 71 0.88 -0.88 -3.26
N ALA A 72 -0.33 -0.40 -3.55
CA ALA A 72 -1.35 -1.17 -4.28
C ALA A 72 -0.85 -1.61 -5.67
N ASN A 73 -0.10 -0.74 -6.36
CA ASN A 73 0.53 -1.09 -7.64
C ASN A 73 1.60 -2.19 -7.52
N GLN A 74 2.19 -2.37 -6.34
CA GLN A 74 3.18 -3.41 -6.07
C GLN A 74 2.54 -4.72 -5.60
N ASP A 75 1.38 -4.66 -4.96
CA ASP A 75 0.63 -5.85 -4.59
C ASP A 75 0.25 -6.68 -5.83
N ASP A 76 -0.12 -6.04 -6.94
CA ASP A 76 -0.39 -6.73 -8.21
C ASP A 76 0.83 -7.52 -8.70
N GLN A 77 2.03 -6.96 -8.54
CA GLN A 77 3.28 -7.64 -8.90
C GLN A 77 3.58 -8.80 -7.94
N LEU A 78 3.37 -8.60 -6.63
CA LEU A 78 3.51 -9.66 -5.62
C LEU A 78 2.54 -10.81 -5.85
N ILE A 79 1.29 -10.53 -6.22
CA ILE A 79 0.28 -11.54 -6.58
C ILE A 79 0.74 -12.32 -7.80
N ALA A 80 1.25 -11.65 -8.84
CA ALA A 80 1.80 -12.32 -10.01
C ALA A 80 2.98 -13.23 -9.64
N ILE A 81 3.87 -12.78 -8.75
CA ILE A 81 5.01 -13.56 -8.24
C ILE A 81 4.54 -14.78 -7.45
N MET A 82 3.56 -14.63 -6.55
CA MET A 82 2.97 -15.74 -5.80
C MET A 82 2.33 -16.78 -6.72
N ASN A 83 1.62 -16.33 -7.77
CA ASN A 83 1.00 -17.22 -8.74
C ASN A 83 2.04 -18.00 -9.56
N LEU A 84 3.15 -17.36 -9.95
CA LEU A 84 4.23 -17.99 -10.72
C LEU A 84 5.06 -18.98 -9.89
N ALA A 85 5.34 -18.63 -8.63
CA ALA A 85 6.19 -19.45 -7.77
C ALA A 85 5.44 -20.62 -7.11
N GLY A 86 4.10 -20.62 -7.16
CA GLY A 86 3.26 -21.73 -6.71
C GLY A 86 3.13 -21.84 -5.19
N GLN A 87 2.48 -22.92 -4.74
CA GLN A 87 2.14 -23.13 -3.32
C GLN A 87 3.36 -23.30 -2.40
N GLU A 88 4.53 -23.61 -2.95
CA GLU A 88 5.75 -23.81 -2.16
C GLU A 88 6.22 -22.52 -1.47
N ILE A 89 5.92 -21.35 -2.04
CA ILE A 89 6.37 -20.09 -1.45
C ILE A 89 5.52 -19.62 -0.27
N VAL A 90 4.27 -20.09 -0.18
CA VAL A 90 3.28 -19.62 0.81
C VAL A 90 3.75 -19.90 2.25
N ASN A 91 4.56 -20.94 2.45
CA ASN A 91 5.11 -21.31 3.75
C ASN A 91 6.48 -20.70 4.06
N THR A 92 7.04 -19.88 3.16
CA THR A 92 8.33 -19.25 3.37
C THR A 92 8.27 -18.14 4.41
N HIS A 93 9.41 -17.87 5.06
CA HIS A 93 9.51 -16.82 6.06
C HIS A 93 9.26 -15.42 5.50
N PHE A 94 9.50 -15.21 4.19
CA PHE A 94 9.23 -13.95 3.51
C PHE A 94 7.73 -13.65 3.40
N VAL A 95 6.93 -14.64 2.98
CA VAL A 95 5.47 -14.50 2.92
C VAL A 95 4.89 -14.25 4.30
N LYS A 96 5.37 -14.96 5.32
CA LYS A 96 4.96 -14.74 6.72
C LYS A 96 5.34 -13.33 7.21
N GLY A 97 6.54 -12.86 6.88
CA GLY A 97 6.99 -11.51 7.21
C GLY A 97 6.14 -10.43 6.54
N TYR A 98 5.80 -10.64 5.27
CA TYR A 98 4.90 -9.77 4.51
C TYR A 98 3.48 -9.75 5.09
N GLN A 99 2.89 -10.91 5.40
CA GLN A 99 1.58 -11.00 6.04
C GLN A 99 1.56 -10.30 7.40
N HIS A 100 2.62 -10.48 8.19
CA HIS A 100 2.77 -9.85 9.50
C HIS A 100 2.81 -8.33 9.40
N ILE A 101 3.62 -7.76 8.50
CA ILE A 101 3.69 -6.31 8.36
C ILE A 101 2.40 -5.74 7.76
N LEU A 102 1.77 -6.43 6.82
CA LEU A 102 0.48 -6.02 6.26
C LEU A 102 -0.59 -5.93 7.35
N ALA A 103 -0.66 -6.92 8.25
CA ALA A 103 -1.59 -6.90 9.38
C ALA A 103 -1.36 -5.69 10.29
N LYS A 104 -0.10 -5.34 10.57
CA LYS A 104 0.23 -4.15 11.37
C LYS A 104 -0.16 -2.84 10.69
N VAL A 105 0.05 -2.74 9.39
CA VAL A 105 -0.34 -1.56 8.60
C VAL A 105 -1.84 -1.36 8.66
N ILE A 106 -2.63 -2.42 8.44
CA ILE A 106 -4.10 -2.37 8.54
C ILE A 106 -4.51 -1.82 9.92
N LEU A 107 -3.97 -2.40 11.00
CA LEU A 107 -4.27 -1.96 12.36
C LEU A 107 -3.90 -0.48 12.59
N SER A 108 -2.75 -0.04 12.10
CA SER A 108 -2.27 1.33 12.28
C SER A 108 -3.13 2.34 11.50
N CYS A 109 -3.53 2.00 10.27
CA CYS A 109 -4.44 2.82 9.48
C CYS A 109 -5.84 2.92 10.13
N ASP A 110 -6.36 1.81 10.68
CA ASP A 110 -7.63 1.80 11.41
C ASP A 110 -7.56 2.72 12.65
N GLN A 111 -6.43 2.69 13.37
CA GLN A 111 -6.21 3.56 14.52
C GLN A 111 -6.16 5.05 14.14
N VAL A 112 -5.47 5.39 13.04
CA VAL A 112 -5.49 6.76 12.49
C VAL A 112 -6.93 7.20 12.22
N TRP A 113 -7.72 6.36 11.56
CA TRP A 113 -9.11 6.68 11.22
C TRP A 113 -9.99 6.88 12.46
N GLU A 114 -9.85 6.01 13.46
CA GLU A 114 -10.60 6.11 14.71
C GLU A 114 -10.26 7.40 15.45
N GLN A 115 -8.97 7.72 15.59
CA GLN A 115 -8.54 8.93 16.27
C GLN A 115 -8.95 10.20 15.52
N ALA A 116 -8.83 10.22 14.19
CA ALA A 116 -9.29 11.35 13.37
C ALA A 116 -10.80 11.57 13.54
N SER A 117 -11.56 10.48 13.63
CA SER A 117 -13.01 10.51 13.86
C SER A 117 -13.36 11.06 15.25
N LEU A 118 -12.57 10.74 16.28
CA LEU A 118 -12.73 11.31 17.62
C LEU A 118 -12.45 12.82 17.63
N VAL A 119 -11.38 13.28 16.99
CA VAL A 119 -11.06 14.71 16.86
C VAL A 119 -12.20 15.44 16.16
N LYS A 120 -12.71 14.89 15.05
CA LYS A 120 -13.85 15.45 14.32
C LYS A 120 -15.10 15.59 15.21
N LYS A 121 -15.43 14.57 16.01
CA LYS A 121 -16.57 14.61 16.94
C LYS A 121 -16.39 15.69 18.01
N LYS A 122 -15.19 15.84 18.58
CA LYS A 122 -14.88 16.88 19.57
C LYS A 122 -15.09 18.28 18.99
N LEU A 123 -14.53 18.55 17.81
CA LEU A 123 -14.67 19.84 17.14
C LEU A 123 -16.12 20.20 16.81
N LEU A 124 -16.92 19.22 16.37
CA LEU A 124 -18.35 19.42 16.11
C LEU A 124 -19.12 19.75 17.40
N ASN A 125 -18.81 19.06 18.51
CA ASN A 125 -19.45 19.33 19.80
C ASN A 125 -19.09 20.73 20.33
N GLU A 126 -17.82 21.12 20.27
CA GLU A 126 -17.36 22.47 20.67
C GLU A 126 -18.02 23.56 19.83
N SER A 127 -18.11 23.36 18.50
CA SER A 127 -18.81 24.27 17.58
C SER A 127 -20.30 24.41 17.92
N THR A 128 -20.94 23.32 18.35
CA THR A 128 -22.36 23.31 18.74
C THR A 128 -22.58 24.07 20.05
N ILE A 129 -21.68 23.92 21.02
CA ILE A 129 -21.73 24.64 22.30
C ILE A 129 -21.55 26.15 22.07
N HIS A 130 -20.57 26.56 21.26
CA HIS A 130 -20.36 27.97 20.94
C HIS A 130 -21.57 28.61 20.24
N ARG A 131 -22.22 27.89 19.31
CA ARG A 131 -23.43 28.40 18.64
C ARG A 131 -24.62 28.58 19.61
N ASN A 132 -24.79 27.67 20.56
CA ASN A 132 -25.88 27.75 21.53
C ASN A 132 -25.66 28.85 22.58
N LEU A 133 -24.40 29.15 22.94
CA LEU A 133 -24.07 30.25 23.84
C LEU A 133 -24.28 31.62 23.19
N ASP A 134 -23.96 31.77 21.90
CA ASP A 134 -24.15 33.03 21.16
C ASP A 134 -25.64 33.38 21.02
N SER A 135 -26.51 32.39 20.81
CA SER A 135 -27.97 32.57 20.77
C SER A 135 -28.61 32.88 22.12
N SER A 136 -27.99 32.51 23.25
CA SER A 136 -28.54 32.76 24.60
C SER A 136 -28.21 34.15 25.16
N CYS A 137 -27.36 34.94 24.48
CA CYS A 137 -27.00 36.30 24.89
C CYS A 137 -27.73 37.39 24.08
N GLN A 138 -28.67 37.03 23.22
CA GLN A 138 -29.48 37.96 22.41
C GLN A 138 -30.93 38.14 22.87
N ASP A 139 -31.33 37.50 23.98
CA ASP A 139 -32.59 37.73 24.70
C ASP A 139 -32.35 38.51 26.01
#